data_AF-A0A925CMF2-F1
#
_entry.id   AF-A0A925CMF2-F1
#
_cell.length_a   1.000
_cell.length_b   1.000
_cell.length_c   1.000
_cell.angle_alpha   90.00
_cell.angle_beta   90.00
_cell.angle_gamma   90.00
#
_symmetry.space_group_name_H-M   'P 1'
#
loop_
_entity.id
_entity.type
_entity.pdbx_description
1 polymer ?
#
loop_
_entity_poly.entity_id
_entity_poly.type
_entity_poly.pdbx_seq_one_letter_code
_entity_poly.pdbx_strand_id
1 'polypeptide(L)'
;MQEQDSSPTPLPNSKPKKRLDMVVKLALGVLVMSFTMIWGGMYLTRPDRSIPPYSVGSQVGHIVAMHVPHDTTDLGVETLVKRFRKVGRLTHHFAKMKVQPTTPGDQAGWYRKIVVYVFDDDGWAEPDMLNKYLAGDAEVVRKFEKAMRGYYRLHDQEEEGGLGPIPKAESVSDATRILFKGRVTDPVPAELELEEFSISPM
;
A
#
# COMPACT_ATOMS: atom_id res chain seq x y z
N MET A 1 86.62 -40.30 -17.05
CA MET A 1 86.04 -39.43 -16.01
C MET A 1 85.28 -38.34 -16.72
N GLN A 2 83.95 -38.37 -16.64
CA GLN A 2 83.02 -37.51 -17.36
C GLN A 2 82.73 -36.27 -16.51
N GLU A 3 82.91 -35.10 -17.10
CA GLU A 3 82.53 -33.80 -16.52
C GLU A 3 81.01 -33.66 -16.59
N GLN A 4 80.39 -33.36 -15.44
CA GLN A 4 78.94 -33.20 -15.28
C GLN A 4 78.64 -31.72 -15.11
N ASP A 5 78.52 -31.00 -16.23
CA ASP A 5 78.14 -29.59 -16.23
C ASP A 5 76.60 -29.48 -16.16
N SER A 6 76.12 -28.83 -15.11
CA SER A 6 74.71 -28.71 -14.78
C SER A 6 74.05 -27.61 -15.61
N SER A 7 73.10 -27.97 -16.48
CA SER A 7 72.28 -26.99 -17.22
C SER A 7 71.21 -26.36 -16.31
N PRO A 8 71.03 -25.02 -16.32
CA PRO A 8 69.94 -24.38 -15.57
C PRO A 8 68.63 -24.41 -16.36
N THR A 9 67.54 -24.72 -15.67
CA THR A 9 66.17 -24.67 -16.17
C THR A 9 65.72 -23.20 -16.39
N PRO A 10 65.10 -22.83 -17.52
CA PRO A 10 64.56 -21.49 -17.70
C PRO A 10 63.21 -21.35 -16.98
N LEU A 11 63.09 -20.37 -16.09
CA LEU A 11 61.82 -19.98 -15.46
C LEU A 11 60.91 -19.27 -16.49
N PRO A 12 59.58 -19.47 -16.44
CA PRO A 12 58.65 -18.84 -17.38
C PRO A 12 58.55 -17.33 -17.12
N ASN A 13 58.86 -16.56 -18.17
CA ASN A 13 58.83 -15.11 -18.19
C ASN A 13 57.39 -14.60 -17.96
N SER A 14 57.11 -14.02 -16.78
CA SER A 14 55.80 -13.46 -16.45
C SER A 14 55.56 -12.15 -17.21
N LYS A 15 54.64 -12.15 -18.17
CA LYS A 15 54.24 -10.95 -18.91
C LYS A 15 53.64 -9.89 -17.95
N PRO A 16 54.05 -8.61 -18.03
CA PRO A 16 53.48 -7.58 -17.17
C PRO A 16 52.01 -7.32 -17.56
N LYS A 17 51.09 -7.45 -16.60
CA LYS A 17 49.68 -7.11 -16.79
C LYS A 17 49.56 -5.60 -17.08
N LYS A 18 49.00 -5.25 -18.24
CA LYS A 18 48.72 -3.86 -18.64
C LYS A 18 47.81 -3.22 -17.59
N ARG A 19 48.34 -2.25 -16.82
CA ARG A 19 47.56 -1.57 -15.78
C ARG A 19 46.49 -0.72 -16.47
N LEU A 20 45.24 -0.86 -16.03
CA LEU A 20 44.15 -0.01 -16.50
C LEU A 20 44.47 1.46 -16.23
N ASP A 21 44.27 2.30 -17.24
CA ASP A 21 44.45 3.75 -17.19
C ASP A 21 43.57 4.36 -16.07
N MET A 22 44.09 5.40 -15.41
CA MET A 22 43.42 6.13 -14.33
C MET A 22 42.05 6.66 -14.78
N VAL A 23 41.97 7.14 -16.03
CA VAL A 23 40.73 7.65 -16.63
C VAL A 23 39.68 6.54 -16.75
N VAL A 24 40.11 5.32 -17.13
CA VAL A 24 39.22 4.16 -17.25
C VAL A 24 38.70 3.72 -15.88
N LYS A 25 39.53 3.78 -14.84
CA LYS A 25 39.10 3.50 -13.46
C LYS A 25 38.09 4.52 -12.95
N LEU A 26 38.31 5.79 -13.23
CA LEU A 26 37.38 6.87 -12.88
C LEU A 26 36.05 6.71 -13.61
N ALA A 27 36.07 6.45 -14.92
CA ALA A 27 34.87 6.20 -15.70
C ALA A 27 34.08 4.98 -15.19
N LEU A 28 34.78 3.88 -14.88
CA LEU A 28 34.15 2.68 -14.34
C LEU A 28 33.57 2.93 -12.93
N GLY A 29 34.27 3.70 -12.09
CA GLY A 29 33.80 4.09 -10.77
C GLY A 29 32.52 4.93 -10.84
N VAL A 30 32.48 5.93 -11.72
CA VAL A 30 31.28 6.76 -11.94
C VAL A 30 30.12 5.93 -12.50
N LEU A 31 30.39 4.97 -13.39
CA LEU A 31 29.37 4.10 -13.97
C LEU A 31 28.77 3.16 -12.93
N VAL A 32 29.59 2.55 -12.08
CA VAL A 32 29.13 1.71 -10.96
C VAL A 32 28.35 2.56 -9.96
N MET A 33 28.85 3.73 -9.58
CA MET A 33 28.17 4.62 -8.63
C MET A 33 26.79 5.06 -9.16
N SER A 34 26.70 5.40 -10.44
CA SER A 34 25.44 5.78 -11.10
C SER A 34 24.45 4.62 -11.11
N PHE A 35 24.90 3.41 -11.47
CA PHE A 35 24.06 2.21 -11.41
C PHE A 35 23.57 1.92 -9.98
N THR A 36 24.44 2.02 -8.98
CA THR A 36 24.05 1.82 -7.58
C THR A 36 23.08 2.89 -7.07
N MET A 37 23.22 4.14 -7.51
CA MET A 37 22.34 5.23 -7.10
C MET A 37 20.96 5.13 -7.75
N ILE A 38 20.90 4.77 -9.04
CA ILE A 38 19.63 4.53 -9.74
C ILE A 38 18.95 3.27 -9.19
N TRP A 39 19.69 2.18 -9.01
CA TRP A 39 19.17 0.94 -8.45
C TRP A 39 18.70 1.13 -7.01
N GLY A 40 19.48 1.84 -6.18
CA GLY A 40 19.11 2.21 -4.82
C GLY A 40 17.86 3.10 -4.77
N GLY A 41 17.78 4.11 -5.65
CA GLY A 41 16.59 4.96 -5.77
C GLY A 41 15.34 4.17 -6.15
N MET A 42 15.45 3.26 -7.12
CA MET A 42 14.35 2.37 -7.52
C MET A 42 13.96 1.37 -6.41
N TYR A 43 14.92 0.90 -5.61
CA TYR A 43 14.65 0.00 -4.49
C TYR A 43 13.89 0.70 -3.36
N LEU A 44 14.28 1.94 -3.01
CA LEU A 44 13.63 2.73 -1.96
C LEU A 44 12.26 3.29 -2.39
N THR A 45 12.03 3.45 -3.69
CA THR A 45 10.76 4.00 -4.23
C THR A 45 9.84 2.89 -4.74
N ARG A 46 10.03 1.63 -4.34
CA ARG A 46 9.09 0.57 -4.72
C ARG A 46 7.69 0.98 -4.22
N PRO A 47 6.72 1.20 -5.12
CA PRO A 47 5.35 1.39 -4.71
C PRO A 47 4.97 0.16 -3.91
N ASP A 48 4.35 0.39 -2.76
CA ASP A 48 3.83 -0.65 -1.90
C ASP A 48 2.85 -1.53 -2.70
N ARG A 49 3.38 -2.61 -3.30
CA ARG A 49 2.65 -3.52 -4.18
C ARG A 49 1.66 -4.40 -3.40
N SER A 50 1.63 -4.27 -2.07
CA SER A 50 0.68 -4.99 -1.23
C SER A 50 -0.74 -4.46 -1.40
N ILE A 51 -0.92 -3.18 -1.78
CA ILE A 51 -2.23 -2.55 -1.91
C ILE A 51 -2.66 -2.58 -3.38
N PRO A 52 -3.88 -3.06 -3.71
CA PRO A 52 -4.37 -2.98 -5.07
C PRO A 52 -4.47 -1.51 -5.53
N PRO A 53 -4.33 -1.25 -6.83
CA PRO A 53 -4.63 0.08 -7.37
C PRO A 53 -6.05 0.51 -6.97
N TYR A 54 -6.20 1.77 -6.56
CA TYR A 54 -7.49 2.33 -6.20
C TYR A 54 -7.57 3.82 -6.56
N SER A 55 -8.78 4.32 -6.72
CA SER A 55 -9.11 5.73 -6.90
C SER A 55 -10.21 6.16 -5.93
N VAL A 56 -10.17 7.41 -5.49
CA VAL A 56 -11.32 8.04 -4.81
C VAL A 56 -12.21 8.57 -5.92
N GLY A 57 -13.40 7.99 -6.09
CA GLY A 57 -14.36 8.43 -7.10
C GLY A 57 -15.10 9.69 -6.67
N SER A 58 -15.64 9.66 -5.44
CA SER A 58 -16.35 10.80 -4.87
C SER A 58 -16.26 10.83 -3.36
N GLN A 59 -16.47 12.01 -2.79
CA GLN A 59 -16.51 12.21 -1.35
C GLN A 59 -17.53 13.28 -1.01
N VAL A 60 -18.44 12.97 -0.08
CA VAL A 60 -19.45 13.89 0.44
C VAL A 60 -19.37 13.87 1.96
N GLY A 61 -18.83 14.96 2.53
CA GLY A 61 -18.58 15.08 3.96
C GLY A 61 -17.66 13.96 4.48
N HIS A 62 -18.20 13.08 5.31
CA HIS A 62 -17.49 11.96 5.91
C HIS A 62 -17.59 10.64 5.13
N ILE A 63 -18.32 10.62 4.02
CA ILE A 63 -18.55 9.44 3.22
C ILE A 63 -17.70 9.51 1.95
N VAL A 64 -16.95 8.45 1.69
CA VAL A 64 -15.99 8.33 0.60
C VAL A 64 -16.37 7.12 -0.24
N ALA A 65 -16.61 7.32 -1.52
CA ALA A 65 -16.79 6.23 -2.47
C ALA A 65 -15.49 6.03 -3.26
N MET A 66 -14.96 4.81 -3.18
CA MET A 66 -13.71 4.41 -3.82
C MET A 66 -13.97 3.36 -4.87
N HIS A 67 -13.13 3.38 -5.90
CA HIS A 67 -13.12 2.41 -6.96
C HIS A 67 -11.80 1.62 -6.94
N VAL A 68 -11.90 0.31 -7.13
CA VAL A 68 -10.80 -0.61 -7.43
C VAL A 68 -11.06 -1.24 -8.79
N PRO A 69 -10.03 -1.62 -9.57
CA PRO A 69 -10.25 -2.33 -10.83
C PRO A 69 -11.08 -3.60 -10.66
N HIS A 70 -11.86 -3.94 -11.68
CA HIS A 70 -12.78 -5.08 -11.64
C HIS A 70 -12.11 -6.45 -11.40
N ASP A 71 -10.84 -6.59 -11.76
CA ASP A 71 -10.03 -7.79 -11.49
C ASP A 71 -9.48 -7.86 -10.05
N THR A 72 -9.80 -6.88 -9.19
CA THR A 72 -9.37 -6.86 -7.80
C THR A 72 -10.05 -7.95 -7.00
N THR A 73 -9.24 -8.91 -6.55
CA THR A 73 -9.68 -10.03 -5.71
C THR A 73 -10.18 -9.57 -4.34
N ASP A 74 -10.96 -10.43 -3.68
CA ASP A 74 -11.44 -10.20 -2.31
C ASP A 74 -10.27 -9.95 -1.33
N LEU A 75 -9.14 -10.63 -1.53
CA LEU A 75 -7.91 -10.42 -0.75
C LEU A 75 -7.31 -9.03 -0.99
N GLY A 76 -7.41 -8.50 -2.21
CA GLY A 76 -7.00 -7.14 -2.54
C GLY A 76 -7.85 -6.12 -1.79
N VAL A 77 -9.19 -6.28 -1.83
CA VAL A 77 -10.12 -5.42 -1.09
C VAL A 77 -9.87 -5.51 0.41
N GLU A 78 -9.65 -6.71 0.94
CA GLU A 78 -9.30 -6.92 2.35
C GLU A 78 -8.02 -6.17 2.74
N THR A 79 -6.98 -6.24 1.90
CA THR A 79 -5.72 -5.53 2.12
C THR A 79 -5.92 -4.01 2.12
N LEU A 80 -6.75 -3.49 1.21
CA LEU A 80 -7.11 -2.07 1.21
C LEU A 80 -7.81 -1.66 2.51
N VAL A 81 -8.81 -2.43 2.97
CA VAL A 81 -9.54 -2.17 4.22
C VAL A 81 -8.60 -2.27 5.44
N LYS A 82 -7.69 -3.25 5.47
CA LYS A 82 -6.63 -3.36 6.50
C LYS A 82 -5.68 -2.16 6.46
N ARG A 83 -5.37 -1.61 5.29
CA ARG A 83 -4.55 -0.40 5.17
C ARG A 83 -5.26 0.81 5.77
N PHE A 84 -6.56 0.97 5.52
CA PHE A 84 -7.37 2.02 6.16
C PHE A 84 -7.33 1.89 7.69
N ARG A 85 -7.47 0.67 8.22
CA ARG A 85 -7.32 0.39 9.65
C ARG A 85 -5.95 0.82 10.19
N LYS A 86 -4.86 0.45 9.50
CA LYS A 86 -3.49 0.83 9.88
C LYS A 86 -3.32 2.35 9.91
N VAL A 87 -3.83 3.06 8.89
CA VAL A 87 -3.79 4.54 8.85
C VAL A 87 -4.58 5.16 9.99
N GLY A 88 -5.80 4.68 10.24
CA GLY A 88 -6.68 5.14 11.32
C GLY A 88 -6.06 4.98 12.71
N ARG A 89 -5.38 3.85 12.96
CA ARG A 89 -4.73 3.57 14.26
C ARG A 89 -3.39 4.26 14.46
N LEU A 90 -2.54 4.32 13.43
CA LEU A 90 -1.17 4.83 13.58
C LEU A 90 -1.07 6.35 13.44
N THR A 91 -1.73 6.91 12.44
CA THR A 91 -1.52 8.32 12.04
C THR A 91 -2.78 9.15 12.11
N HIS A 92 -3.95 8.51 12.04
CA HIS A 92 -5.25 9.17 11.95
C HIS A 92 -5.36 10.20 10.81
N HIS A 93 -4.49 10.08 9.78
CA HIS A 93 -4.35 11.06 8.72
C HIS A 93 -4.55 10.43 7.34
N PHE A 94 -5.79 10.39 6.89
CA PHE A 94 -6.19 9.70 5.65
C PHE A 94 -5.84 10.47 4.37
N ALA A 95 -5.23 11.66 4.45
CA ALA A 95 -4.75 12.39 3.26
C ALA A 95 -3.73 11.57 2.44
N LYS A 96 -2.94 10.72 3.12
CA LYS A 96 -2.02 9.77 2.44
C LYS A 96 -2.76 8.74 1.58
N MET A 97 -4.03 8.49 1.88
CA MET A 97 -4.93 7.64 1.10
C MET A 97 -5.78 8.45 0.10
N LYS A 98 -5.40 9.70 -0.18
CA LYS A 98 -6.11 10.65 -1.07
C LYS A 98 -7.51 11.03 -0.59
N VAL A 99 -7.85 10.79 0.67
CA VAL A 99 -9.14 11.18 1.27
C VAL A 99 -9.06 12.61 1.79
N GLN A 100 -10.00 13.46 1.37
CA GLN A 100 -10.08 14.85 1.84
C GLN A 100 -10.51 14.89 3.31
N PRO A 101 -10.14 15.92 4.09
CA PRO A 101 -10.56 16.03 5.49
C PRO A 101 -12.08 15.93 5.65
N THR A 102 -12.56 14.97 6.43
CA THR A 102 -14.00 14.69 6.58
C THR A 102 -14.67 15.51 7.69
N THR A 103 -13.89 16.02 8.65
CA THR A 103 -14.34 16.86 9.77
C THR A 103 -13.55 18.19 9.81
N PRO A 104 -13.63 19.01 8.76
CA PRO A 104 -12.92 20.28 8.73
C PRO A 104 -13.45 21.22 9.83
N GLY A 105 -12.57 21.74 10.68
CA GLY A 105 -12.91 22.70 11.74
C GLY A 105 -13.41 22.09 13.06
N ASP A 106 -13.47 20.76 13.19
CA ASP A 106 -13.75 20.12 14.48
C ASP A 106 -12.55 20.30 15.43
N GLN A 107 -12.81 20.74 16.66
CA GLN A 107 -11.80 20.90 17.71
C GLN A 107 -11.18 19.56 18.12
N ALA A 108 -11.90 18.45 17.93
CA ALA A 108 -11.42 17.10 18.17
C ALA A 108 -10.53 16.55 17.04
N GLY A 109 -10.35 17.30 15.94
CA GLY A 109 -9.41 16.99 14.87
C GLY A 109 -10.07 16.50 13.57
N TRP A 110 -9.24 16.40 12.53
CA TRP A 110 -9.65 15.89 11.22
C TRP A 110 -9.84 14.37 11.27
N TYR A 111 -10.74 13.85 10.43
CA TYR A 111 -11.00 12.41 10.25
C TYR A 111 -11.66 11.68 11.42
N ARG A 112 -12.31 12.41 12.32
CA ARG A 112 -13.02 11.81 13.46
C ARG A 112 -14.15 10.87 13.03
N LYS A 113 -14.79 11.17 11.90
CA LYS A 113 -15.76 10.32 11.25
C LYS A 113 -15.35 10.10 9.81
N ILE A 114 -15.25 8.84 9.40
CA ILE A 114 -15.02 8.47 8.01
C ILE A 114 -15.74 7.15 7.72
N VAL A 115 -16.42 7.11 6.58
CA VAL A 115 -17.02 5.90 6.01
C VAL A 115 -16.48 5.79 4.60
N VAL A 116 -15.87 4.65 4.30
CA VAL A 116 -15.32 4.33 2.98
C VAL A 116 -16.12 3.17 2.43
N TYR A 117 -16.63 3.34 1.22
CA TYR A 117 -17.26 2.30 0.42
C TYR A 117 -16.33 1.96 -0.76
N VAL A 118 -16.14 0.66 -1.02
CA VAL A 118 -15.29 0.17 -2.11
C VAL A 118 -16.15 -0.51 -3.16
N PHE A 119 -16.00 -0.07 -4.41
CA PHE A 119 -16.69 -0.59 -5.59
C PHE A 119 -15.68 -1.07 -6.62
N ASP A 120 -16.07 -2.05 -7.41
CA ASP A 120 -15.34 -2.54 -8.59
C ASP A 120 -15.86 -1.95 -9.92
N ASP A 121 -16.99 -1.26 -9.85
CA ASP A 121 -17.63 -0.51 -10.94
C ASP A 121 -17.57 0.98 -10.58
N ASP A 122 -16.96 1.76 -11.47
CA ASP A 122 -16.69 3.18 -11.26
C ASP A 122 -17.97 4.02 -11.21
N GLY A 123 -19.03 3.59 -11.90
CA GLY A 123 -20.33 4.25 -11.90
C GLY A 123 -20.93 4.39 -10.49
N TRP A 124 -20.70 3.42 -9.61
CA TRP A 124 -21.16 3.50 -8.21
C TRP A 124 -20.31 4.45 -7.35
N ALA A 125 -19.06 4.69 -7.76
CA ALA A 125 -18.16 5.60 -7.06
C ALA A 125 -18.35 7.07 -7.50
N GLU A 126 -19.18 7.34 -8.52
CA GLU A 126 -19.43 8.69 -9.03
C GLU A 126 -20.20 9.58 -8.02
N PRO A 127 -19.97 10.92 -8.05
CA PRO A 127 -20.66 11.86 -7.18
C PRO A 127 -22.19 11.79 -7.29
N ASP A 128 -22.73 11.58 -8.49
CA ASP A 128 -24.17 11.55 -8.72
C ASP A 128 -24.84 10.36 -8.04
N MET A 129 -24.21 9.18 -8.10
CA MET A 129 -24.71 7.98 -7.44
C MET A 129 -24.59 8.07 -5.92
N LEU A 130 -23.48 8.62 -5.42
CA LEU A 130 -23.32 8.90 -4.00
C LEU A 130 -24.38 9.88 -3.49
N ASN A 131 -24.65 10.97 -4.21
CA ASN A 131 -25.68 11.94 -3.82
C ASN A 131 -27.10 11.33 -3.80
N LYS A 132 -27.44 10.48 -4.79
CA LYS A 132 -28.73 9.76 -4.81
C LYS A 132 -28.85 8.75 -3.66
N TYR A 133 -27.75 8.07 -3.32
CA TYR A 133 -27.67 7.20 -2.16
C TYR A 133 -27.94 7.99 -0.86
N LEU A 134 -27.29 9.14 -0.70
CA LEU A 134 -27.47 10.00 0.48
C LEU A 134 -28.86 10.67 0.55
N ALA A 135 -29.47 10.92 -0.61
CA ALA A 135 -30.86 11.39 -0.69
C ALA A 135 -31.88 10.30 -0.31
N GLY A 136 -31.46 9.05 -0.17
CA GLY A 136 -32.32 7.94 0.26
C GLY A 136 -33.22 7.40 -0.85
N ASP A 137 -32.83 7.51 -2.12
CA ASP A 137 -33.54 6.86 -3.22
C ASP A 137 -33.53 5.33 -3.01
N ALA A 138 -34.70 4.75 -2.75
CA ALA A 138 -34.84 3.36 -2.33
C ALA A 138 -34.26 2.36 -3.36
N GLU A 139 -34.38 2.65 -4.66
CA GLU A 139 -33.83 1.77 -5.69
C GLU A 139 -32.31 1.86 -5.73
N VAL A 140 -31.78 3.09 -5.65
CA VAL A 140 -30.34 3.34 -5.63
C VAL A 140 -29.73 2.75 -4.38
N VAL A 141 -30.29 2.97 -3.18
CA VAL A 141 -29.80 2.43 -1.92
C VAL A 141 -29.64 0.91 -1.98
N ARG A 142 -30.66 0.20 -2.48
CA ARG A 142 -30.61 -1.26 -2.59
C ARG A 142 -29.51 -1.73 -3.55
N LYS A 143 -29.36 -1.07 -4.70
CA LYS A 143 -28.34 -1.46 -5.70
C LYS A 143 -26.93 -1.07 -5.24
N PHE A 144 -26.79 0.10 -4.63
CA PHE A 144 -25.55 0.63 -4.06
C PHE A 144 -25.03 -0.32 -2.96
N GLU A 145 -25.91 -0.76 -2.05
CA GLU A 145 -25.56 -1.75 -1.03
C GLU A 145 -25.12 -3.07 -1.65
N LYS A 146 -25.81 -3.55 -2.68
CA LYS A 146 -25.46 -4.80 -3.36
C LYS A 146 -24.13 -4.71 -4.13
N ALA A 147 -23.79 -3.53 -4.65
CA ALA A 147 -22.57 -3.30 -5.41
C ALA A 147 -21.32 -3.13 -4.52
N MET A 148 -21.48 -2.93 -3.22
CA MET A 148 -20.35 -2.78 -2.29
C MET A 148 -19.53 -4.07 -2.21
N ARG A 149 -18.24 -3.95 -2.55
CA ARG A 149 -17.24 -5.02 -2.41
C ARG A 149 -16.62 -5.04 -1.03
N GLY A 150 -16.58 -3.89 -0.35
CA GLY A 150 -16.09 -3.78 1.02
C GLY A 150 -16.29 -2.38 1.60
N TYR A 151 -16.01 -2.27 2.88
CA TYR A 151 -16.17 -1.03 3.61
C TYR A 151 -15.17 -0.86 4.75
N TYR A 152 -14.95 0.40 5.11
CA TYR A 152 -14.28 0.79 6.34
C TYR A 152 -15.07 1.92 6.99
N ARG A 153 -15.32 1.81 8.29
CA ARG A 153 -15.98 2.83 9.10
C ARG A 153 -15.12 3.13 10.31
N LEU A 154 -14.89 4.41 10.54
CA LEU A 154 -14.33 4.95 11.78
C LEU A 154 -15.26 6.05 12.29
N HIS A 155 -15.71 5.90 13.52
CA HIS A 155 -16.54 6.86 14.22
C HIS A 155 -15.97 7.10 15.61
N ASP A 156 -15.43 8.29 15.83
CA ASP A 156 -14.69 8.64 17.05
C ASP A 156 -13.50 7.70 17.30
N GLN A 157 -13.72 6.66 18.08
CA GLN A 157 -12.74 5.64 18.42
C GLN A 157 -13.21 4.23 18.07
N GLU A 158 -14.40 4.08 17.49
CA GLU A 158 -14.92 2.81 17.04
C GLU A 158 -14.60 2.61 15.56
N GLU A 159 -13.95 1.50 15.26
CA GLU A 159 -13.64 1.10 13.90
C GLU A 159 -14.32 -0.22 13.56
N GLU A 160 -14.76 -0.32 12.31
CA GLU A 160 -15.37 -1.51 11.74
C GLU A 160 -14.92 -1.61 10.27
N GLY A 161 -14.60 -2.81 9.80
CA GLY A 161 -14.25 -3.03 8.41
C GLY A 161 -14.62 -4.44 7.98
N GLY A 162 -15.00 -4.57 6.72
CA GLY A 162 -15.49 -5.82 6.18
C GLY A 162 -15.50 -5.85 4.66
N LEU A 163 -15.73 -7.05 4.13
CA LEU A 163 -16.06 -7.30 2.74
C LEU A 163 -17.58 -7.39 2.58
N GLY A 164 -18.07 -6.97 1.41
CA GLY A 164 -19.50 -6.90 1.11
C GLY A 164 -20.19 -5.63 1.66
N PRO A 165 -21.53 -5.62 1.71
CA PRO A 165 -22.30 -4.49 2.21
C PRO A 165 -22.04 -4.21 3.70
N ILE A 166 -22.25 -2.95 4.11
CA ILE A 166 -22.22 -2.59 5.53
C ILE A 166 -23.39 -3.29 6.26
N PRO A 167 -23.13 -4.00 7.37
CA PRO A 167 -24.17 -4.62 8.17
C PRO A 167 -25.05 -3.54 8.80
N LYS A 168 -26.37 -3.73 8.70
CA LYS A 168 -27.34 -2.90 9.42
C LYS A 168 -27.40 -3.38 10.87
N ALA A 169 -27.71 -2.48 11.80
CA ALA A 169 -27.63 -2.73 13.24
C ALA A 169 -28.38 -3.99 13.73
N GLU A 170 -29.32 -4.51 12.94
CA GLU A 170 -30.16 -5.67 13.27
C GLU A 170 -29.94 -6.88 12.33
N SER A 171 -29.11 -6.77 11.30
CA SER A 171 -28.86 -7.87 10.37
C SER A 171 -27.51 -7.77 9.66
N VAL A 172 -26.71 -8.82 9.80
CA VAL A 172 -25.55 -9.07 8.94
C VAL A 172 -26.07 -9.85 7.74
N SER A 173 -25.87 -9.32 6.53
CA SER A 173 -26.22 -10.06 5.31
C SER A 173 -25.27 -11.26 5.17
N ASP A 174 -25.74 -12.40 4.65
CA ASP A 174 -24.89 -13.57 4.36
C ASP A 174 -23.70 -13.24 3.44
N ALA A 175 -23.79 -12.16 2.66
CA ALA A 175 -22.73 -11.65 1.80
C ALA A 175 -21.69 -10.76 2.52
N THR A 176 -21.90 -10.47 3.81
CA THR A 176 -21.01 -9.60 4.60
C THR A 176 -20.02 -10.42 5.40
N ARG A 177 -18.72 -10.18 5.17
CA ARG A 177 -17.65 -10.76 5.98
C ARG A 177 -16.98 -9.66 6.79
N ILE A 178 -17.28 -9.61 8.09
CA ILE A 178 -16.64 -8.67 9.02
C ILE A 178 -15.19 -9.11 9.25
N LEU A 179 -14.24 -8.22 8.99
CA LEU A 179 -12.81 -8.46 9.17
C LEU A 179 -12.35 -8.03 10.56
N PHE A 180 -12.87 -6.90 11.03
CA PHE A 180 -12.59 -6.39 12.37
C PHE A 180 -13.71 -5.45 12.83
N LYS A 181 -13.90 -5.42 14.13
CA LYS A 181 -14.78 -4.47 14.83
C LYS A 181 -14.23 -4.26 16.23
N GLY A 182 -14.06 -3.01 16.65
CA GLY A 182 -13.52 -2.71 17.97
C GLY A 182 -13.12 -1.26 18.12
N ARG A 183 -12.33 -0.96 19.14
CA ARG A 183 -11.79 0.38 19.36
C ARG A 183 -10.43 0.54 18.70
N VAL A 184 -10.14 1.75 18.25
CA VAL A 184 -8.83 2.16 17.71
C VAL A 184 -7.72 1.94 18.74
N THR A 185 -8.04 2.10 20.03
CA THR A 185 -7.12 1.90 21.17
C THR A 185 -6.87 0.44 21.52
N ASP A 186 -7.64 -0.50 20.96
CA ASP A 186 -7.45 -1.92 21.24
C ASP A 186 -6.13 -2.38 20.61
N PRO A 187 -5.37 -3.30 21.25
CA PRO A 187 -4.13 -3.80 20.69
C PRO A 187 -4.35 -4.33 19.27
N VAL A 188 -3.50 -3.88 18.36
CA VAL A 188 -3.51 -4.34 16.98
C VAL A 188 -3.06 -5.81 16.98
N PRO A 189 -3.81 -6.76 16.40
CA PRO A 189 -3.29 -8.11 16.23
C PRO A 189 -1.96 -8.06 15.47
N ALA A 190 -0.96 -8.82 15.92
CA ALA A 190 0.42 -8.80 15.41
C ALA A 190 0.55 -8.96 13.88
N GLU A 191 -0.49 -9.42 13.19
CA GLU A 191 -0.57 -9.47 11.72
C GLU A 191 -0.40 -8.12 11.02
N LEU A 192 -0.61 -6.98 11.70
CA LEU A 192 -0.40 -5.64 11.12
C LEU A 192 0.97 -5.02 11.48
N GLU A 193 1.74 -5.65 12.38
CA GLU A 193 3.10 -5.25 12.75
C GLU A 193 4.17 -5.78 11.78
N LEU A 194 3.91 -6.86 11.05
CA LEU A 194 4.92 -7.56 10.24
C LEU A 194 5.40 -6.85 8.96
N GLU A 195 4.99 -5.60 8.73
CA GLU A 195 5.66 -4.72 7.76
C GLU A 195 6.33 -3.53 8.46
N GLU A 196 6.97 -3.78 9.60
CA GLU A 196 8.13 -3.00 9.99
C GLU A 196 9.28 -3.34 9.04
N PHE A 197 9.76 -2.29 8.39
CA PHE A 197 10.95 -2.28 7.57
C PHE A 197 12.06 -3.12 8.22
N SER A 198 12.42 -4.23 7.56
CA SER A 198 13.69 -4.90 7.81
C SER A 198 14.82 -3.98 7.33
N ILE A 199 15.13 -2.98 8.15
CA ILE A 199 16.43 -2.33 8.15
C ILE A 199 17.30 -3.30 8.93
N SER A 200 17.92 -4.27 8.23
CA SER A 200 19.01 -5.03 8.82
C SER A 200 20.07 -4.04 9.30
N PRO A 201 20.48 -4.08 10.58
CA PRO A 201 21.76 -3.50 10.95
C PRO A 201 22.86 -4.35 10.30
N MET A 202 23.77 -3.71 9.57
CA MET A 202 25.10 -4.29 9.32
C MET A 202 25.94 -4.24 10.59
#